data_AF-A0A9P7H876-F1
#
_entry.id   AF-A0A9P7H876-F1
#
_cell.length_a   1.000
_cell.length_b   1.000
_cell.length_c   1.000
_cell.angle_alpha   90.00
_cell.angle_beta   90.00
_cell.angle_gamma   90.00
#
_symmetry.space_group_name_H-M   'P 1'
#
loop_
_entity.id
_entity.type
_entity.pdbx_description
1 polymer ?
#
loop_
_entity_poly.entity_id
_entity_poly.type
_entity_poly.pdbx_seq_one_letter_code
_entity_poly.pdbx_strand_id
1 'polypeptide(L)'
;MEYAILNLRQQKPPKATAVFCERPSPTALLESLAQLKASKPFVLRVLSQSPDELQSNRCKFMAVQITCTEALVNIMGLLHRQAPVNEVIKVAEQFLNEITEASLIMFKVASSQIIHQLLGVGHMVYNAFLYDESQSQLAVGRLITYLEDIVKSLEQDIPTAAEAREQLHKLAQSII
;
A
#
# COMPACT_ATOMS: atom_id res chain seq x y z
N MET A 1 -9.03 -8.52 7.47
CA MET A 1 -7.92 -8.74 6.51
C MET A 1 -7.19 -10.06 6.79
N GLU A 2 -6.89 -10.38 8.05
CA GLU A 2 -6.29 -11.68 8.45
C GLU A 2 -7.07 -12.91 7.95
N TYR A 3 -8.40 -12.85 7.97
CA TYR A 3 -9.27 -13.90 7.41
C TYR A 3 -9.10 -14.13 5.90
N ALA A 4 -8.75 -13.09 5.13
CA ALA A 4 -8.53 -13.25 3.69
C ALA A 4 -7.17 -13.92 3.41
N ILE A 5 -6.16 -13.61 4.22
CA ILE A 5 -4.80 -14.18 4.12
C ILE A 5 -4.79 -15.64 4.60
N LEU A 6 -5.50 -15.96 5.69
CA LEU A 6 -5.64 -17.33 6.20
C LEU A 6 -6.42 -18.24 5.22
N ASN A 7 -7.49 -17.73 4.60
CA ASN A 7 -8.25 -18.51 3.61
C ASN A 7 -7.47 -18.77 2.31
N LEU A 8 -6.57 -17.87 1.92
CA LEU A 8 -5.72 -18.06 0.74
C LEU A 8 -4.66 -19.16 0.95
N ARG A 9 -4.27 -19.43 2.20
CA ARG A 9 -3.26 -20.45 2.53
C ARG A 9 -3.83 -21.85 2.80
N GLN A 10 -5.15 -22.01 3.01
CA GLN A 10 -5.73 -23.28 3.51
C GLN A 10 -6.67 -24.05 2.57
N GLN A 11 -7.03 -23.57 1.36
CA GLN A 11 -8.05 -24.28 0.57
C GLN A 11 -7.51 -25.38 -0.36
N LYS A 12 -7.63 -26.64 0.09
CA LYS A 12 -8.00 -27.77 -0.79
C LYS A 12 -9.42 -27.51 -1.34
N PRO A 13 -9.74 -27.88 -2.59
CA PRO A 13 -10.98 -27.44 -3.23
C PRO A 13 -12.18 -28.28 -2.80
N PRO A 14 -13.31 -27.68 -2.36
CA PRO A 14 -14.61 -28.29 -2.52
C PRO A 14 -15.34 -27.69 -3.73
N LYS A 15 -15.97 -28.59 -4.48
CA LYS A 15 -16.75 -28.35 -5.69
C LYS A 15 -18.03 -27.55 -5.41
N ALA A 16 -18.48 -26.84 -6.45
CA ALA A 16 -19.78 -26.18 -6.65
C ALA A 16 -19.96 -24.87 -5.86
N THR A 17 -20.16 -23.70 -6.45
CA THR A 17 -20.96 -23.33 -7.64
C THR A 17 -20.23 -22.29 -8.49
N ALA A 18 -19.94 -22.63 -9.74
CA ALA A 18 -19.23 -21.79 -10.69
C ALA A 18 -20.20 -21.22 -11.73
N VAL A 19 -20.61 -19.97 -11.56
CA VAL A 19 -21.00 -19.08 -12.68
C VAL A 19 -20.74 -17.63 -12.21
N PHE A 20 -19.88 -16.90 -12.91
CA PHE A 20 -19.58 -15.44 -12.78
C PHE A 20 -18.56 -14.89 -11.77
N CYS A 21 -17.72 -15.70 -11.12
CA CYS A 21 -16.51 -15.18 -10.47
C CYS A 21 -15.29 -16.02 -10.84
N GLU A 22 -14.84 -15.95 -12.10
CA GLU A 22 -13.44 -16.26 -12.38
C GLU A 22 -12.60 -15.22 -11.65
N ARG A 23 -12.18 -15.56 -10.43
CA ARG A 23 -11.28 -14.75 -9.62
C ARG A 23 -10.00 -14.60 -10.45
N PRO A 24 -9.66 -13.39 -10.94
CA PRO A 24 -8.48 -13.24 -11.78
C PRO A 24 -7.28 -13.73 -10.97
N SER A 25 -6.43 -14.54 -11.60
CA SER A 25 -5.22 -15.01 -10.94
C SER A 25 -4.42 -13.78 -10.46
N PRO A 26 -3.71 -13.86 -9.32
CA PRO A 26 -2.88 -12.76 -8.86
C PRO A 26 -1.89 -12.26 -9.92
N THR A 27 -1.45 -13.15 -10.81
CA THR A 27 -0.64 -12.82 -11.99
C THR A 27 -1.41 -11.96 -13.01
N ALA A 28 -2.66 -12.28 -13.33
CA ALA A 28 -3.50 -11.50 -14.24
C ALA A 28 -3.82 -10.10 -13.67
N LEU A 29 -3.95 -9.98 -12.34
CA LEU A 29 -4.09 -8.68 -11.67
C LEU A 29 -2.82 -7.83 -11.79
N LEU A 30 -1.64 -8.44 -11.59
CA LEU A 30 -0.36 -7.74 -11.74
C LEU A 30 -0.09 -7.31 -13.19
N GLU A 31 -0.43 -8.16 -14.17
CA GLU A 31 -0.31 -7.82 -15.59
C GLU A 31 -1.28 -6.71 -16.00
N SER A 32 -2.52 -6.76 -15.51
CA SER A 32 -3.51 -5.70 -15.71
C SER A 32 -3.04 -4.38 -15.10
N LEU A 33 -2.41 -4.43 -13.92
CA LEU A 33 -1.79 -3.26 -13.30
C LEU A 33 -0.60 -2.73 -14.09
N ALA A 34 0.25 -3.61 -14.60
CA ALA A 34 1.37 -3.20 -15.45
C ALA A 34 0.89 -2.49 -16.72
N GLN A 35 -0.18 -3.00 -17.36
CA GLN A 35 -0.81 -2.36 -18.51
C GLN A 35 -1.48 -1.03 -18.15
N LEU A 36 -2.18 -0.95 -17.01
CA LEU A 36 -2.76 0.30 -16.50
C LEU A 36 -1.67 1.33 -16.20
N LYS A 37 -0.53 0.91 -15.63
CA LYS A 37 0.63 1.77 -15.34
C LYS A 37 1.29 2.30 -16.61
N ALA A 38 1.43 1.44 -17.62
CA ALA A 38 1.94 1.85 -18.94
C ALA A 38 1.00 2.84 -19.63
N SER A 39 -0.31 2.71 -19.38
CA SER A 39 -1.37 3.56 -19.96
C SER A 39 -1.69 4.80 -19.11
N LYS A 40 -1.00 5.00 -17.98
CA LYS A 40 -1.27 6.11 -17.05
C LYS A 40 -1.00 7.44 -17.76
N PRO A 41 -2.01 8.34 -17.89
CA PRO A 41 -1.80 9.67 -18.44
C PRO A 41 -0.67 10.37 -17.68
N PHE A 42 0.23 11.04 -18.40
CA PHE A 42 1.36 11.79 -17.83
C PHE A 42 0.93 12.73 -16.68
N VAL A 43 -0.27 13.29 -16.79
CA VAL A 43 -0.95 14.11 -15.78
C VAL A 43 -1.07 13.45 -14.41
N LEU A 44 -1.22 12.13 -14.33
CA LEU A 44 -1.32 11.40 -13.06
C LEU A 44 0.05 10.95 -12.51
N ARG A 45 1.15 11.16 -13.25
CA ARG A 45 2.52 10.80 -12.81
C ARG A 45 3.15 11.85 -11.91
N VAL A 46 2.64 13.09 -11.88
CA VAL A 46 3.31 14.19 -11.18
C VAL A 46 2.38 14.73 -10.08
N LEU A 47 2.54 14.19 -8.87
CA LEU A 47 1.84 14.69 -7.67
C LEU A 47 2.38 16.06 -7.24
N SER A 48 3.59 16.40 -7.70
CA SER A 48 4.38 17.61 -7.42
C SER A 48 4.05 18.83 -8.31
N GLN A 49 3.09 18.76 -9.26
CA GLN A 49 2.71 19.92 -10.07
C GLN A 49 1.88 20.94 -9.27
N SER A 50 2.28 22.22 -9.34
CA SER A 50 1.58 23.36 -8.75
C SER A 50 0.09 23.36 -9.12
N PRO A 51 -0.78 24.01 -8.32
CA PRO A 51 -2.20 24.10 -8.65
C PRO A 51 -2.39 25.10 -9.81
N ASP A 52 -1.94 24.74 -11.01
CA ASP A 52 -2.42 25.42 -12.22
C ASP A 52 -3.91 25.13 -12.37
N GLU A 53 -4.67 26.20 -12.55
CA GLU A 53 -6.13 26.31 -12.44
C GLU A 53 -6.93 25.46 -13.46
N LEU A 54 -6.25 24.69 -14.30
CA LEU A 54 -6.83 23.98 -15.45
C LEU A 54 -7.00 22.46 -15.24
N GLN A 55 -6.37 21.85 -14.24
CA GLN A 55 -6.64 20.45 -13.90
C GLN A 55 -7.54 20.38 -12.67
N SER A 56 -8.76 19.87 -12.86
CA SER A 56 -9.70 19.64 -11.77
C SER A 56 -9.00 18.90 -10.63
N ASN A 57 -9.01 19.49 -9.44
CA ASN A 57 -8.44 18.92 -8.21
C ASN A 57 -8.84 17.43 -8.02
N ARG A 58 -10.01 17.04 -8.53
CA ARG A 58 -10.53 15.66 -8.57
C ARG A 58 -9.58 14.65 -9.23
N CYS A 59 -8.90 15.01 -10.32
CA CYS A 59 -7.96 14.12 -11.02
C CYS A 59 -6.68 13.88 -10.20
N LYS A 60 -6.18 14.92 -9.52
CA LYS A 60 -5.01 14.81 -8.62
C LYS A 60 -5.33 13.96 -7.38
N PHE A 61 -6.52 14.10 -6.81
CA PHE A 61 -6.97 13.24 -5.69
C PHE A 61 -7.07 11.77 -6.08
N MET A 62 -7.65 11.49 -7.25
CA MET A 62 -7.68 10.13 -7.78
C MET A 62 -6.28 9.57 -8.04
N ALA A 63 -5.30 10.41 -8.41
CA ALA A 63 -3.92 9.97 -8.59
C ALA A 63 -3.33 9.38 -7.30
N VAL A 64 -3.55 10.03 -6.15
CA VAL A 64 -3.10 9.51 -4.84
C VAL A 64 -3.74 8.16 -4.54
N GLN A 65 -5.06 8.03 -4.68
CA GLN A 65 -5.75 6.76 -4.44
C GLN A 65 -5.29 5.65 -5.40
N ILE A 66 -5.01 5.98 -6.66
CA ILE A 66 -4.48 5.03 -7.66
C ILE A 66 -3.08 4.58 -7.25
N THR A 67 -2.19 5.51 -6.90
CA THR A 67 -0.81 5.19 -6.47
C THR A 67 -0.82 4.31 -5.21
N CYS A 68 -1.70 4.58 -4.24
CA CYS A 68 -1.81 3.77 -3.03
C CYS A 68 -2.35 2.37 -3.31
N THR A 69 -3.37 2.27 -4.18
CA THR A 69 -3.91 0.99 -4.61
C THR A 69 -2.86 0.16 -5.37
N GLU A 70 -2.11 0.80 -6.26
CA GLU A 70 -1.04 0.16 -7.03
C GLU A 70 0.04 -0.42 -6.12
N ALA A 71 0.52 0.37 -5.15
CA ALA A 71 1.53 -0.09 -4.19
C ALA A 71 1.06 -1.31 -3.39
N LEU A 72 -0.18 -1.27 -2.89
CA LEU A 72 -0.77 -2.38 -2.13
C LEU A 72 -0.85 -3.65 -2.98
N VAL A 73 -1.34 -3.56 -4.22
CA VAL A 73 -1.47 -4.76 -5.06
C VAL A 73 -0.10 -5.32 -5.46
N ASN A 74 0.90 -4.46 -5.73
CA ASN A 74 2.26 -4.91 -6.00
C ASN A 74 2.85 -5.66 -4.79
N ILE A 75 2.72 -5.11 -3.59
CA ILE A 75 3.18 -5.77 -2.36
C ILE A 75 2.43 -7.09 -2.12
N MET A 76 1.10 -7.10 -2.29
CA MET A 76 0.31 -8.33 -2.19
C MET A 76 0.76 -9.39 -3.20
N GLY A 77 1.10 -8.99 -4.42
CA GLY A 77 1.64 -9.86 -5.46
C GLY A 77 2.99 -10.47 -5.09
N LEU A 78 3.90 -9.66 -4.55
CA LEU A 78 5.21 -10.11 -4.05
C LEU A 78 5.05 -11.09 -2.89
N LEU A 79 4.21 -10.76 -1.91
CA LEU A 79 3.89 -11.64 -0.79
C LEU A 79 3.30 -12.98 -1.25
N HIS A 80 2.40 -12.96 -2.24
CA HIS A 80 1.80 -14.18 -2.79
C HIS A 80 2.85 -15.09 -3.42
N ARG A 81 3.86 -14.50 -4.07
CA ARG A 81 4.97 -15.23 -4.71
C ARG A 81 6.10 -15.58 -3.74
N GLN A 82 5.96 -15.26 -2.45
CA GLN A 82 7.02 -15.43 -1.45
C GLN A 82 8.34 -14.76 -1.89
N ALA A 83 8.22 -13.59 -2.52
CA ALA A 83 9.38 -12.79 -2.91
C ALA A 83 10.19 -12.37 -1.66
N PRO A 84 11.51 -12.16 -1.80
CA PRO A 84 12.34 -11.72 -0.69
C PRO A 84 11.88 -10.35 -0.15
N VAL A 85 12.06 -10.12 1.14
CA VAL A 85 11.61 -8.91 1.84
C VAL A 85 12.20 -7.64 1.21
N ASN A 86 13.41 -7.72 0.65
CA ASN A 86 14.07 -6.61 -0.04
C ASN A 86 13.26 -6.10 -1.25
N GLU A 87 12.56 -6.97 -1.97
CA GLU A 87 11.67 -6.54 -3.07
C GLU A 87 10.44 -5.82 -2.53
N VAL A 88 9.88 -6.30 -1.41
CA VAL A 88 8.75 -5.67 -0.73
C VAL A 88 9.14 -4.29 -0.20
N ILE A 89 10.30 -4.17 0.44
CA ILE A 89 10.85 -2.90 0.93
C ILE A 89 11.00 -1.91 -0.23
N LYS A 90 11.58 -2.33 -1.35
CA LYS A 90 11.78 -1.48 -2.52
C LYS A 90 10.47 -0.89 -3.06
N VAL A 91 9.41 -1.69 -3.15
CA VAL A 91 8.09 -1.20 -3.59
C VAL A 91 7.49 -0.24 -2.58
N ALA A 92 7.62 -0.54 -1.28
CA ALA A 92 7.13 0.32 -0.21
C ALA A 92 7.87 1.66 -0.14
N GLU A 93 9.20 1.67 -0.31
CA GLU A 93 10.00 2.90 -0.39
C GLU A 93 9.62 3.75 -1.59
N GLN A 94 9.47 3.13 -2.78
CA GLN A 94 9.02 3.84 -3.96
C GLN A 94 7.64 4.48 -3.74
N PHE A 95 6.71 3.72 -3.16
CA PHE A 95 5.39 4.22 -2.80
C PHE A 95 5.45 5.43 -1.85
N LEU A 96 6.30 5.36 -0.83
CA LEU A 96 6.45 6.45 0.13
C LEU A 96 7.08 7.71 -0.49
N ASN A 97 8.07 7.54 -1.38
CA ASN A 97 8.62 8.65 -2.15
C ASN A 97 7.53 9.31 -3.02
N GLU A 98 6.71 8.51 -3.70
CA GLU A 98 5.60 9.06 -4.51
C GLU A 98 4.55 9.76 -3.63
N ILE A 99 4.23 9.22 -2.45
CA ILE A 99 3.16 9.78 -1.62
C ILE A 99 3.57 11.02 -0.85
N THR A 100 4.85 11.16 -0.51
CA THR A 100 5.37 12.34 0.20
C THR A 100 5.43 13.57 -0.69
N GLU A 101 5.39 13.39 -2.02
CA GLU A 101 5.17 14.48 -2.97
C GLU A 101 3.71 14.98 -3.00
N ALA A 102 2.76 14.26 -2.37
CA ALA A 102 1.36 14.67 -2.35
C ALA A 102 1.11 15.80 -1.34
N SER A 103 0.34 16.82 -1.74
CA SER A 103 -0.07 17.90 -0.85
C SER A 103 -1.04 17.40 0.25
N LEU A 104 -0.99 18.06 1.41
CA LEU A 104 -1.85 17.76 2.57
C LEU A 104 -3.35 17.75 2.21
N ILE A 105 -3.78 18.62 1.29
CA ILE A 105 -5.17 18.68 0.81
C ILE A 105 -5.58 17.35 0.15
N MET A 106 -4.66 16.66 -0.53
CA MET A 106 -4.95 15.37 -1.14
C MET A 106 -5.15 14.27 -0.10
N PHE A 107 -4.41 14.31 1.01
CA PHE A 107 -4.63 13.42 2.15
C PHE A 107 -5.98 13.69 2.83
N LYS A 108 -6.36 14.96 3.01
CA LYS A 108 -7.67 15.33 3.59
C LYS A 108 -8.84 14.79 2.78
N VAL A 109 -8.76 14.88 1.45
CA VAL A 109 -9.81 14.38 0.55
C VAL A 109 -9.86 12.85 0.51
N ALA A 110 -8.70 12.18 0.52
CA ALA A 110 -8.64 10.73 0.62
C ALA A 110 -9.05 10.20 2.02
N SER A 111 -8.98 11.05 3.05
CA SER A 111 -9.52 10.83 4.39
C SER A 111 -9.03 9.51 5.02
N SER A 112 -9.86 8.81 5.78
CA SER A 112 -9.47 7.57 6.47
C SER A 112 -8.98 6.46 5.53
N GLN A 113 -9.39 6.46 4.26
CA GLN A 113 -8.97 5.44 3.31
C GLN A 113 -7.45 5.44 3.15
N ILE A 114 -6.82 6.60 3.02
CA ILE A 114 -5.36 6.65 2.85
C ILE A 114 -4.62 6.16 4.09
N ILE A 115 -5.12 6.51 5.28
CA ILE A 115 -4.57 6.04 6.55
C ILE A 115 -4.60 4.51 6.63
N HIS A 116 -5.72 3.89 6.26
CA HIS A 116 -5.81 2.43 6.24
C HIS A 116 -4.89 1.79 5.20
N GLN A 117 -4.65 2.44 4.07
CA GLN A 117 -3.71 1.95 3.06
C GLN A 117 -2.26 2.02 3.56
N LEU A 118 -1.84 3.12 4.18
CA LEU A 118 -0.52 3.27 4.82
C LEU A 118 -0.30 2.21 5.91
N LEU A 119 -1.30 2.05 6.79
CA LEU A 119 -1.29 1.01 7.81
C LEU A 119 -1.19 -0.40 7.20
N GLY A 120 -1.95 -0.66 6.13
CA GLY A 120 -1.93 -1.92 5.39
C GLY A 120 -0.55 -2.24 4.82
N VAL A 121 0.15 -1.24 4.25
CA VAL A 121 1.54 -1.40 3.78
C VAL A 121 2.46 -1.80 4.93
N GLY A 122 2.34 -1.13 6.09
CA GLY A 122 3.14 -1.46 7.29
C GLY A 122 2.95 -2.91 7.74
N HIS A 123 1.71 -3.38 7.83
CA HIS A 123 1.41 -4.78 8.15
C HIS A 123 1.95 -5.76 7.10
N MET A 124 1.87 -5.42 5.81
CA MET A 124 2.39 -6.28 4.74
C MET A 124 3.91 -6.40 4.78
N VAL A 125 4.62 -5.30 5.04
CA VAL A 125 6.08 -5.25 5.21
C VAL A 125 6.50 -6.06 6.44
N TYR A 126 5.82 -5.86 7.58
CA TYR A 126 6.08 -6.63 8.79
C TYR A 126 5.83 -8.13 8.57
N ASN A 127 4.74 -8.48 7.90
CA ASN A 127 4.44 -9.87 7.55
C ASN A 127 5.50 -10.46 6.63
N ALA A 128 6.01 -9.73 5.64
CA ALA A 128 7.11 -10.19 4.80
C ALA A 128 8.37 -10.51 5.64
N PHE A 129 8.69 -9.62 6.58
CA PHE A 129 9.81 -9.77 7.50
C PHE A 129 9.74 -11.03 8.36
N LEU A 130 8.54 -11.40 8.87
CA LEU A 130 8.37 -12.60 9.69
C LEU A 130 8.70 -13.91 8.97
N TYR A 131 8.65 -13.92 7.64
CA TYR A 131 8.86 -15.12 6.82
C TYR A 131 10.19 -15.12 6.05
N ASP A 132 11.00 -14.06 6.16
CA ASP A 132 12.30 -13.98 5.48
C ASP A 132 13.44 -14.21 6.48
N GLU A 133 14.20 -15.30 6.28
CA GLU A 133 15.35 -15.68 7.12
C GLU A 133 16.60 -14.80 6.86
N SER A 134 16.62 -14.02 5.77
CA SER A 134 17.78 -13.23 5.33
C SER A 134 17.81 -11.77 5.86
N GLN A 135 17.24 -11.57 7.06
CA GLN A 135 16.74 -10.32 7.61
C GLN A 135 17.65 -9.07 7.49
N SER A 136 17.04 -7.96 7.04
CA SER A 136 17.48 -6.60 7.36
C SER A 136 16.46 -5.95 8.31
N GLN A 137 16.49 -6.35 9.59
CA GLN A 137 15.66 -5.78 10.67
C GLN A 137 15.68 -4.25 10.65
N LEU A 138 16.86 -3.68 10.41
CA LEU A 138 17.09 -2.25 10.39
C LEU A 138 16.36 -1.56 9.23
N ALA A 139 16.30 -2.16 8.03
CA ALA A 139 15.58 -1.58 6.90
C ALA A 139 14.06 -1.65 7.11
N VAL A 140 13.55 -2.79 7.60
CA VAL A 140 12.12 -2.97 7.90
C VAL A 140 11.69 -2.01 9.02
N GLY A 141 12.46 -1.93 10.11
CA GLY A 141 12.20 -1.02 11.22
C GLY A 141 12.14 0.44 10.77
N ARG A 142 13.15 0.91 10.00
CA ARG A 142 13.16 2.27 9.44
C ARG A 142 11.93 2.57 8.59
N LEU A 143 11.53 1.62 7.74
CA LEU A 143 10.38 1.79 6.86
C LEU A 143 9.06 1.90 7.64
N ILE A 144 8.86 1.08 8.67
CA ILE A 144 7.66 1.15 9.52
C ILE A 144 7.66 2.42 10.38
N THR A 145 8.80 2.83 10.94
CA THR A 145 8.90 4.11 11.66
C THR A 145 8.60 5.29 10.73
N TYR A 146 9.05 5.24 9.47
CA TYR A 146 8.74 6.30 8.52
C TYR A 146 7.24 6.38 8.17
N LEU A 147 6.57 5.23 8.04
CA LEU A 147 5.11 5.17 7.93
C LEU A 147 4.42 5.75 9.17
N GLU A 148 4.94 5.46 10.37
CA GLU A 148 4.45 6.01 11.62
C GLU A 148 4.51 7.56 11.60
N ASP A 149 5.65 8.13 11.19
CA ASP A 149 5.85 9.58 11.13
C ASP A 149 4.91 10.27 10.13
N ILE A 150 4.68 9.66 8.96
CA ILE A 150 3.72 10.17 7.98
C ILE A 150 2.32 10.17 8.57
N VAL A 151 1.88 9.07 9.18
CA VAL A 151 0.54 8.99 9.78
C VAL A 151 0.40 9.97 10.95
N LYS A 152 1.45 10.13 11.75
CA LYS A 152 1.49 11.12 12.85
C LYS A 152 1.25 12.54 12.35
N SER A 153 1.82 12.90 11.20
CA SER A 153 1.60 14.24 10.61
C SER A 153 0.15 14.51 10.21
N LEU A 154 -0.67 13.46 10.08
CA LEU A 154 -2.07 13.53 9.67
C LEU A 154 -3.07 13.45 10.85
N GLU A 155 -2.62 13.27 12.09
CA GLU A 155 -3.49 13.10 13.27
C GLU A 155 -4.44 14.27 13.53
N GLN A 156 -3.98 15.50 13.24
CA GLN A 156 -4.80 16.69 13.44
C GLN A 156 -5.90 16.84 12.38
N ASP A 157 -5.76 16.14 11.26
CA ASP A 157 -6.60 16.32 10.08
C ASP A 157 -7.51 15.11 9.80
N ILE A 158 -7.10 13.90 10.22
CA ILE A 158 -7.80 12.65 9.93
C ILE A 158 -7.98 11.85 11.22
N PRO A 159 -9.22 11.67 11.72
CA PRO A 159 -9.48 11.04 13.02
C PRO A 159 -8.91 9.63 13.20
N THR A 160 -8.82 8.84 12.14
CA THR A 160 -8.30 7.45 12.20
C THR A 160 -6.78 7.36 12.22
N ALA A 161 -6.06 8.48 12.03
CA ALA A 161 -4.60 8.48 11.97
C ALA A 161 -3.96 8.13 13.32
N ALA A 162 -4.54 8.57 14.45
CA ALA A 162 -3.99 8.27 15.77
C ALA A 162 -3.95 6.77 16.07
N GLU A 163 -5.03 6.06 15.77
CA GLU A 163 -5.11 4.60 15.94
C GLU A 163 -4.12 3.89 15.02
N ALA A 164 -4.05 4.29 13.75
CA ALA A 164 -3.13 3.70 12.79
C ALA A 164 -1.66 3.93 13.17
N ARG A 165 -1.32 5.10 13.71
CA ARG A 165 0.02 5.40 14.24
C ARG A 165 0.37 4.46 15.38
N GLU A 166 -0.52 4.28 16.34
CA GLU A 166 -0.27 3.38 17.47
C GLU A 166 -0.02 1.93 17.00
N GLN A 167 -0.78 1.47 16.00
CA GLN A 167 -0.55 0.15 15.41
C GLN A 167 0.81 0.04 14.72
N LEU A 168 1.20 1.03 13.91
CA LEU A 168 2.52 1.07 13.27
C LEU A 168 3.66 1.12 14.31
N HIS A 169 3.47 1.86 15.39
CA HIS A 169 4.42 1.93 16.49
C HIS A 169 4.64 0.55 17.14
N LYS A 170 3.56 -0.21 17.38
CA LYS A 170 3.64 -1.57 17.91
C LYS A 170 4.39 -2.52 16.97
N LEU A 171 4.20 -2.38 15.65
CA LEU A 171 4.95 -3.15 14.67
C LEU A 171 6.44 -2.81 14.70
N ALA A 172 6.79 -1.52 14.76
CA ALA A 172 8.18 -1.08 14.82
C ALA A 172 8.90 -1.60 16.09
N GLN A 173 8.22 -1.54 17.24
CA GLN A 173 8.73 -2.09 18.50
C GLN A 173 8.92 -3.61 18.49
N SER A 174 8.22 -4.33 17.61
CA SER A 174 8.34 -5.78 17.50
C SER A 174 9.53 -6.21 16.62
N ILE A 175 10.16 -5.26 15.91
CA ILE A 175 11.32 -5.50 15.04
C ILE A 175 12.64 -5.11 15.71
N ILE A 176 12.63 -4.04 16.52
CA ILE A 176 13.78 -3.46 17.22
C ILE A 176 13.96 -4.13 18.59
#